data_AF-A0A377Z057-F1
#
_entry.id   AF-A0A377Z057-F1
#
_cell.length_a   1.000
_cell.length_b   1.000
_cell.length_c   1.000
_cell.angle_alpha   90.00
_cell.angle_beta   90.00
_cell.angle_gamma   90.00
#
_symmetry.space_group_name_H-M   'P 1'
#
loop_
_entity.id
_entity.type
_entity.pdbx_description
1 polymer ?
#
loop_
_entity_poly.entity_id
_entity_poly.type
_entity_poly.pdbx_seq_one_letter_code
_entity_poly.pdbx_strand_id
1 'polypeptide(L)'
;MPTDDASPFPALAEQYPAWVLIPASDCAFHSLTLPAGLRKPPLQVAPFLLEEQLADDVEATHFALLHRQQAQCEIVAVQRQKMRDWLARCESLSLQPLALTPDVLALPWQPPAWSAVQVDEQWLIRHQPWGGMAAENVWLTELLQSEAEEHVIDSYSPPPAAPGVWREQPAQTLLTLAARHPAAQKLSLLQGEFAVRRRSAQASWRPARYAALALALLAGANSVLDHRDLARQAEAAQQASRAFYHRWFPTEKKVINPRLQMQQHLQTLTRQAQHAPLVDRLSALQNILSETPGIRLRALSWDAAGNRLQLDIAAVSSRALEQFTQRAQPRFRVRPGDMITKPDGIEGQLTLEENDG
;
A
#
# COMPACT_ATOMS: atom_id res chain seq x y z
N MET A 1 -24.29 -57.80 23.80
CA MET A 1 -22.97 -57.44 23.26
C MET A 1 -23.24 -56.63 22.01
N PRO A 2 -23.08 -55.29 22.03
CA PRO A 2 -23.48 -54.47 20.90
C PRO A 2 -22.45 -54.63 19.78
N THR A 3 -22.94 -55.08 18.63
CA THR A 3 -22.27 -55.07 17.33
C THR A 3 -22.36 -53.66 16.75
N ASP A 4 -21.27 -52.91 16.82
CA ASP A 4 -21.16 -51.62 16.11
C ASP A 4 -19.69 -51.38 15.72
N ASP A 5 -19.16 -52.25 14.87
CA ASP A 5 -17.95 -51.96 14.07
C ASP A 5 -18.36 -51.24 12.79
N ALA A 6 -19.06 -50.11 12.92
CA ALA A 6 -19.31 -49.22 11.80
C ALA A 6 -17.98 -48.55 11.43
N SER A 7 -17.46 -48.85 10.23
CA SER A 7 -16.26 -48.21 9.68
C SER A 7 -16.33 -46.69 9.88
N PRO A 8 -15.27 -46.02 10.38
CA PRO A 8 -15.29 -44.58 10.62
C PRO A 8 -15.32 -43.75 9.33
N PHE A 9 -15.23 -44.41 8.17
CA PHE A 9 -15.14 -43.76 6.86
C PHE A 9 -16.29 -42.79 6.54
N PRO A 10 -17.59 -43.11 6.77
CA PRO A 10 -18.67 -42.17 6.49
C PRO A 10 -18.57 -40.89 7.33
N ALA A 11 -18.19 -41.02 8.61
CA ALA A 11 -18.01 -39.86 9.49
C ALA A 11 -16.85 -38.97 9.03
N LEU A 12 -15.76 -39.56 8.53
CA LEU A 12 -14.64 -38.81 7.97
C LEU A 12 -14.99 -38.12 6.64
N ALA A 13 -15.76 -38.79 5.78
CA ALA A 13 -16.20 -38.26 4.49
C ALA A 13 -17.03 -36.97 4.63
N GLU A 14 -17.87 -36.88 5.67
CA GLU A 14 -18.66 -35.68 5.94
C GLU A 14 -17.83 -34.50 6.47
N GLN A 15 -16.72 -34.78 7.17
CA GLN A 15 -15.93 -33.75 7.86
C GLN A 15 -14.74 -33.23 7.04
N TYR A 16 -14.15 -34.06 6.18
CA TYR A 16 -12.91 -33.76 5.48
C TYR A 16 -13.07 -33.81 3.95
N PRO A 17 -12.39 -32.92 3.21
CA PRO A 17 -12.31 -33.04 1.76
C PRO A 17 -11.51 -34.29 1.38
N ALA A 18 -11.88 -34.93 0.26
CA ALA A 18 -11.26 -36.17 -0.19
C ALA A 18 -10.26 -35.91 -1.32
N TRP A 19 -9.03 -36.42 -1.19
CA TRP A 19 -8.14 -36.57 -2.34
C TRP A 19 -8.27 -37.99 -2.87
N VAL A 20 -8.75 -38.12 -4.10
CA VAL A 20 -9.04 -39.41 -4.72
C VAL A 20 -7.87 -39.80 -5.60
N LEU A 21 -7.33 -41.00 -5.37
CA LEU A 21 -6.35 -41.63 -6.25
C LEU A 21 -7.07 -42.63 -7.15
N ILE A 22 -6.71 -42.66 -8.44
CA ILE A 22 -7.24 -43.61 -9.42
C ILE A 22 -6.13 -44.45 -10.02
N PRO A 23 -6.42 -45.65 -10.55
CA PRO A 23 -5.41 -46.53 -11.13
C PRO A 23 -4.72 -45.88 -12.33
N ALA A 24 -3.39 -45.81 -12.31
CA ALA A 24 -2.62 -45.37 -13.47
C ALA A 24 -2.71 -46.33 -14.66
N SER A 25 -3.08 -47.60 -14.45
CA SER A 25 -3.38 -48.54 -15.54
C SER A 25 -4.59 -48.15 -16.39
N ASP A 26 -5.50 -47.34 -15.84
CA ASP A 26 -6.65 -46.79 -16.57
C ASP A 26 -6.32 -45.45 -17.27
N CYS A 27 -5.07 -45.00 -17.18
CA CYS A 27 -4.60 -43.72 -17.72
C CYS A 27 -3.53 -43.94 -18.79
N ALA A 28 -3.54 -43.07 -19.81
CA ALA A 28 -2.46 -42.97 -20.77
C ALA A 28 -1.80 -41.59 -20.66
N PHE A 29 -0.48 -41.55 -20.48
CA PHE A 29 0.30 -40.32 -20.37
C PHE A 29 0.98 -40.03 -21.70
N HIS A 30 0.79 -38.81 -22.21
CA HIS A 30 1.34 -38.40 -23.51
C HIS A 30 2.01 -37.04 -23.43
N SER A 31 3.16 -36.93 -24.09
CA SER A 31 3.83 -35.68 -24.38
C SER A 31 3.46 -35.23 -25.79
N LEU A 32 3.01 -33.98 -25.95
CA LEU A 32 2.70 -33.40 -27.26
C LEU A 32 3.33 -32.03 -27.44
N THR A 33 3.62 -31.69 -28.69
CA THR A 33 4.14 -30.38 -29.07
C THR A 33 3.06 -29.62 -29.84
N LEU A 34 2.69 -28.43 -29.36
CA LEU A 34 1.72 -27.57 -30.04
C LEU A 34 2.32 -26.98 -31.33
N PRO A 35 1.60 -27.04 -32.47
CA PRO A 35 2.05 -26.43 -33.72
C PRO A 35 2.30 -24.93 -33.59
N ALA A 36 3.37 -24.43 -34.23
CA ALA A 36 3.72 -23.02 -34.20
C ALA A 36 2.59 -22.12 -34.75
N GLY A 37 2.29 -21.03 -34.06
CA GLY A 37 1.25 -20.08 -34.45
C GLY A 37 -0.18 -20.49 -34.07
N LEU A 38 -0.39 -21.70 -33.54
CA LEU A 38 -1.71 -22.15 -33.11
C LEU A 38 -2.08 -21.54 -31.74
N ARG A 39 -3.13 -20.70 -31.73
CA ARG A 39 -3.65 -20.05 -30.51
C ARG A 39 -4.70 -20.87 -29.75
N LYS A 40 -5.01 -22.08 -30.22
CA LYS A 40 -6.00 -22.95 -29.56
C LYS A 40 -5.44 -23.47 -28.22
N PRO A 41 -6.30 -23.66 -27.20
CA PRO A 41 -5.87 -24.24 -25.93
C PRO A 41 -5.42 -25.70 -26.11
N PRO A 42 -4.46 -26.20 -25.32
CA PRO A 42 -3.87 -27.54 -25.51
C PRO A 42 -4.91 -28.66 -25.56
N LEU A 43 -5.91 -28.61 -24.68
CA LEU A 43 -6.96 -29.64 -24.57
C LEU A 43 -7.91 -29.70 -25.79
N GLN A 44 -7.95 -28.66 -26.64
CA GLN A 44 -8.70 -28.72 -27.91
C GLN A 44 -7.86 -29.30 -29.05
N VAL A 45 -6.54 -29.37 -28.89
CA VAL A 45 -5.59 -29.84 -29.90
C VAL A 45 -5.20 -31.29 -29.64
N ALA A 46 -5.14 -31.68 -28.36
CA ALA A 46 -4.81 -33.03 -27.91
C ALA A 46 -5.60 -34.14 -28.63
N PRO A 47 -6.95 -34.06 -28.80
CA PRO A 47 -7.71 -35.14 -29.44
C PRO A 47 -7.23 -35.41 -30.88
N PHE A 48 -6.94 -34.36 -31.64
CA PHE A 48 -6.49 -34.47 -33.03
C PHE A 48 -5.05 -34.98 -33.14
N LEU A 49 -4.16 -34.59 -32.22
CA LEU A 49 -2.76 -35.02 -32.25
C LEU A 49 -2.54 -36.43 -31.73
N LEU A 50 -3.45 -36.93 -30.89
CA LEU A 50 -3.32 -38.23 -30.23
C LEU A 50 -4.27 -39.30 -30.78
N GLU A 51 -5.02 -39.01 -31.84
CA GLU A 51 -6.01 -39.94 -32.43
C GLU A 51 -5.41 -41.32 -32.73
N GLU A 52 -4.18 -41.38 -33.26
CA GLU A 52 -3.49 -42.63 -33.59
C GLU A 52 -2.88 -43.36 -32.37
N GLN A 53 -2.80 -42.70 -31.21
CA GLN A 53 -2.17 -43.24 -30.00
C GLN A 53 -3.19 -43.74 -28.96
N LEU A 54 -4.49 -43.58 -29.24
CA LEU A 54 -5.57 -43.94 -28.34
C LEU A 54 -6.24 -45.24 -28.78
N ALA A 55 -6.59 -46.08 -27.81
CA ALA A 55 -7.33 -47.31 -28.06
C ALA A 55 -8.83 -47.06 -28.28
N ASP A 56 -9.37 -46.01 -27.66
CA ASP A 56 -10.77 -45.59 -27.76
C ASP A 56 -10.93 -44.38 -28.68
N ASP A 57 -12.17 -44.12 -29.09
CA ASP A 57 -12.54 -42.90 -29.79
C ASP A 57 -12.14 -41.65 -28.99
N VAL A 58 -11.59 -40.65 -29.68
CA VAL A 58 -11.23 -39.35 -29.13
C VAL A 58 -12.42 -38.65 -28.47
N GLU A 59 -13.65 -38.89 -28.96
CA GLU A 59 -14.87 -38.34 -28.37
C GLU A 59 -15.23 -38.99 -27.02
N ALA A 60 -14.83 -40.24 -26.82
CA ALA A 60 -15.03 -41.00 -25.58
C ALA A 60 -13.90 -40.77 -24.54
N THR A 61 -12.88 -40.00 -24.90
CA THR A 61 -11.68 -39.78 -24.09
C THR A 61 -11.69 -38.40 -23.44
N HIS A 62 -11.42 -38.36 -22.14
CA HIS A 62 -11.19 -37.15 -21.37
C HIS A 62 -9.70 -36.85 -21.34
N PHE A 63 -9.34 -35.60 -21.59
CA PHE A 63 -7.96 -35.13 -21.53
C PHE A 63 -7.79 -34.11 -20.42
N ALA A 64 -6.74 -34.28 -19.61
CA ALA A 64 -6.35 -33.31 -18.59
C ALA A 64 -4.89 -32.88 -18.77
N LEU A 65 -4.61 -31.60 -18.57
CA LEU A 65 -3.27 -31.02 -18.71
C LEU A 65 -2.53 -31.13 -17.38
N LEU A 66 -1.39 -31.83 -17.36
CA LEU A 66 -0.54 -31.98 -16.18
C LEU A 66 0.54 -30.90 -16.13
N HIS A 67 1.16 -30.62 -17.27
CA HIS A 67 2.21 -29.62 -17.38
C HIS A 67 2.25 -28.97 -18.75
N ARG A 68 2.79 -27.74 -18.80
CA ARG A 68 3.04 -27.03 -20.04
C ARG A 68 4.30 -26.19 -19.93
N GLN A 69 5.22 -26.39 -20.86
CA GLN A 69 6.41 -25.58 -21.06
C GLN A 69 6.43 -25.08 -22.50
N GLN A 70 6.09 -23.80 -22.70
CA GLN A 70 5.98 -23.18 -24.02
C GLN A 70 4.99 -23.94 -24.95
N ALA A 71 5.53 -24.68 -25.92
CA ALA A 71 4.79 -25.51 -26.87
C ALA A 71 4.66 -26.98 -26.40
N GLN A 72 5.54 -27.45 -25.51
CA GLN A 72 5.49 -28.81 -24.99
C GLN A 72 4.42 -28.91 -23.90
N CYS A 73 3.54 -29.89 -24.01
CA CYS A 73 2.46 -30.16 -23.08
C CYS A 73 2.48 -31.63 -22.67
N GLU A 74 2.28 -31.86 -21.37
CA GLU A 74 2.12 -33.20 -20.81
C GLU A 74 0.67 -33.36 -20.42
N ILE A 75 0.03 -34.39 -20.96
CA ILE A 75 -1.38 -34.65 -20.75
C ILE A 75 -1.61 -36.08 -20.30
N VAL A 76 -2.74 -36.28 -19.64
CA VAL A 76 -3.27 -37.60 -19.32
C VAL A 76 -4.61 -37.77 -20.02
N ALA A 77 -4.77 -38.93 -20.66
CA ALA A 77 -5.98 -39.38 -21.32
C ALA A 77 -6.62 -40.50 -20.48
N VAL A 78 -7.94 -40.42 -20.28
CA VAL A 78 -8.73 -41.43 -19.57
C VAL A 78 -10.13 -41.50 -20.16
N GLN A 79 -10.75 -42.68 -20.14
CA GLN A 79 -12.12 -42.82 -20.62
C GLN A 79 -13.10 -41.94 -19.81
N ARG A 80 -13.96 -41.19 -20.52
CA ARG A 80 -15.00 -40.35 -19.91
C ARG A 80 -15.97 -41.16 -19.06
N GLN A 81 -16.25 -42.40 -19.44
CA GLN A 81 -17.12 -43.29 -18.67
C GLN A 81 -16.53 -43.61 -17.30
N LYS A 82 -15.24 -44.00 -17.23
CA LYS A 82 -14.56 -44.27 -15.95
C LYS A 82 -14.56 -43.04 -15.04
N MET A 83 -14.31 -41.85 -15.59
CA MET A 83 -14.42 -40.59 -14.85
C MET A 83 -15.81 -40.39 -14.24
N ARG A 84 -16.88 -40.63 -15.01
CA ARG A 84 -18.26 -40.56 -14.49
C ARG A 84 -18.52 -41.57 -13.39
N ASP A 85 -18.05 -42.81 -13.56
CA ASP A 85 -18.25 -43.88 -12.60
C ASP A 85 -17.53 -43.60 -11.27
N TRP A 86 -16.28 -43.11 -11.32
CA TRP A 86 -15.54 -42.71 -10.12
C TRP A 86 -16.17 -41.53 -9.40
N LEU A 87 -16.64 -40.52 -10.13
CA LEU A 87 -17.31 -39.37 -9.52
C LEU A 87 -18.66 -39.75 -8.92
N ALA A 88 -19.45 -40.60 -9.59
CA ALA A 88 -20.69 -41.15 -9.06
C ALA A 88 -20.44 -41.99 -7.80
N ARG A 89 -19.36 -42.77 -7.76
CA ARG A 89 -18.95 -43.50 -6.56
C ARG A 89 -18.58 -42.55 -5.43
N CYS A 90 -17.85 -41.48 -5.72
CA CYS A 90 -17.54 -40.45 -4.72
C CYS A 90 -18.82 -39.82 -4.15
N GLU A 91 -19.78 -39.48 -5.00
CA GLU A 91 -21.08 -38.93 -4.60
C GLU A 91 -21.88 -39.91 -3.73
N SER A 92 -21.91 -41.19 -4.10
CA SER A 92 -22.59 -42.24 -3.31
C SER A 92 -21.99 -42.45 -1.91
N LEU A 93 -20.71 -42.10 -1.75
CA LEU A 93 -19.97 -42.17 -0.50
C LEU A 93 -19.93 -40.83 0.25
N SER A 94 -20.67 -39.82 -0.22
CA SER A 94 -20.65 -38.44 0.30
C SER A 94 -19.26 -37.80 0.31
N LEU A 95 -18.34 -38.26 -0.53
CA LEU A 95 -17.00 -37.71 -0.66
C LEU A 95 -17.03 -36.42 -1.48
N GLN A 96 -16.33 -35.40 -0.99
CA GLN A 96 -16.13 -34.14 -1.72
C GLN A 96 -14.73 -34.14 -2.33
N PRO A 97 -14.54 -34.57 -3.59
CA PRO A 97 -13.23 -34.69 -4.20
C PRO A 97 -12.58 -33.31 -4.42
N LEU A 98 -11.44 -33.09 -3.76
CA LEU A 98 -10.59 -31.90 -3.96
C LEU A 98 -9.71 -32.02 -5.21
N ALA A 99 -9.26 -33.24 -5.49
CA ALA A 99 -8.45 -33.62 -6.62
C ALA A 99 -8.69 -35.09 -6.93
N LEU A 100 -8.54 -35.45 -8.21
CA LEU A 100 -8.58 -36.81 -8.70
C LEU A 100 -7.28 -37.04 -9.46
N THR A 101 -6.37 -37.82 -8.90
CA THR A 101 -4.97 -37.93 -9.36
C THR A 101 -4.64 -39.37 -9.67
N PRO A 102 -3.95 -39.68 -10.79
CA PRO A 102 -3.39 -41.01 -11.01
C PRO A 102 -2.46 -41.40 -9.85
N ASP A 103 -2.69 -42.57 -9.26
CA ASP A 103 -1.98 -43.08 -8.09
C ASP A 103 -0.45 -43.02 -8.24
N VAL A 104 0.08 -43.39 -9.40
CA VAL A 104 1.51 -43.37 -9.70
C VAL A 104 2.12 -41.97 -9.55
N LEU A 105 1.36 -40.90 -9.81
CA LEU A 105 1.84 -39.51 -9.68
C LEU A 105 1.90 -39.03 -8.22
N ALA A 106 1.27 -39.76 -7.28
CA ALA A 106 1.38 -39.49 -5.86
C ALA A 106 2.70 -39.99 -5.26
N LEU A 107 3.42 -40.88 -5.95
CA LEU A 107 4.74 -41.34 -5.52
C LEU A 107 5.75 -40.17 -5.51
N PRO A 108 6.79 -40.24 -4.66
CA PRO A 108 7.89 -39.29 -4.69
C PRO A 108 8.54 -39.19 -6.07
N TRP A 109 9.13 -38.04 -6.38
CA TRP A 109 9.95 -37.86 -7.57
C TRP A 109 11.30 -37.29 -7.16
N GLN A 110 12.31 -38.16 -7.18
CA GLN A 110 13.67 -37.84 -6.76
C GLN A 110 14.65 -38.23 -7.88
N PRO A 111 14.70 -37.45 -8.97
CA PRO A 111 15.56 -37.76 -10.10
C PRO A 111 17.05 -37.79 -9.65
N PRO A 112 17.87 -38.68 -10.22
CA PRO A 112 17.57 -39.53 -11.38
C PRO A 112 16.85 -40.85 -11.03
N ALA A 113 16.62 -41.15 -9.75
CA ALA A 113 16.00 -42.40 -9.33
C ALA A 113 14.49 -42.39 -9.59
N TRP A 114 13.97 -43.54 -9.98
CA TRP A 114 12.53 -43.79 -10.09
C TRP A 114 11.98 -44.17 -8.73
N SER A 115 10.66 -44.07 -8.56
CA SER A 115 10.00 -44.51 -7.33
C SER A 115 9.03 -45.62 -7.64
N ALA A 116 9.00 -46.65 -6.78
CA ALA A 116 8.12 -47.79 -6.93
C ALA A 116 7.43 -48.15 -5.62
N VAL A 117 6.18 -48.57 -5.69
CA VAL A 117 5.44 -49.14 -4.54
C VAL A 117 4.44 -50.18 -5.05
N GLN A 118 4.25 -51.23 -4.28
CA GLN A 118 3.23 -52.24 -4.56
C GLN A 118 1.91 -51.85 -3.87
N VAL A 119 0.82 -51.84 -4.64
CA VAL A 119 -0.56 -51.74 -4.15
C VAL A 119 -1.30 -52.99 -4.58
N ASP A 120 -1.81 -53.75 -3.61
CA ASP A 120 -2.35 -55.10 -3.86
C ASP A 120 -1.33 -55.97 -4.64
N GLU A 121 -1.67 -56.45 -5.83
CA GLU A 121 -0.79 -57.26 -6.70
C GLU A 121 -0.12 -56.44 -7.83
N GLN A 122 -0.28 -55.12 -7.81
CA GLN A 122 0.18 -54.22 -8.87
C GLN A 122 1.32 -53.32 -8.39
N TRP A 123 2.36 -53.22 -9.22
CA TRP A 123 3.46 -52.30 -9.04
C TRP A 123 3.19 -50.97 -9.72
N LEU A 124 3.24 -49.89 -8.95
CA LEU A 124 3.24 -48.53 -9.47
C LEU A 124 4.69 -48.06 -9.58
N ILE A 125 5.11 -47.66 -10.78
CA ILE A 125 6.48 -47.18 -11.04
C ILE A 125 6.41 -45.79 -11.66
N ARG A 126 6.89 -44.80 -10.91
CA ARG A 126 7.03 -43.42 -11.37
C ARG A 126 8.42 -43.23 -11.99
N HIS A 127 8.47 -43.35 -13.32
CA HIS A 127 9.69 -43.20 -14.12
C HIS A 127 9.92 -41.77 -14.65
N GLN A 128 8.91 -40.89 -14.59
CA GLN A 128 8.99 -39.53 -15.11
C GLN A 128 8.18 -38.51 -14.25
N PRO A 129 8.37 -37.18 -14.43
CA PRO A 129 7.67 -36.18 -13.62
C PRO A 129 6.16 -36.13 -13.87
N TRP A 130 5.69 -36.39 -15.09
CA TRP A 130 4.28 -36.21 -15.49
C TRP A 130 3.62 -37.48 -16.02
N GLY A 131 4.18 -38.63 -15.66
CA GLY A 131 3.68 -39.93 -16.05
C GLY A 131 4.28 -41.03 -15.18
N GLY A 132 3.78 -42.23 -15.40
CA GLY A 132 4.22 -43.43 -14.71
C GLY A 132 3.61 -44.65 -15.36
N MET A 133 3.98 -45.82 -14.86
CA MET A 133 3.43 -47.09 -15.31
C MET A 133 2.88 -47.87 -14.13
N ALA A 134 1.91 -48.74 -14.42
CA ALA A 134 1.34 -49.64 -13.45
C ALA A 134 1.33 -51.04 -14.06
N ALA A 135 1.93 -52.01 -13.40
CA ALA A 135 2.19 -53.33 -13.97
C ALA A 135 2.02 -54.45 -12.95
N GLU A 136 1.58 -55.62 -13.40
CA GLU A 136 1.64 -56.82 -12.59
C GLU A 136 3.10 -57.29 -12.45
N ASN A 137 3.39 -58.01 -11.37
CA ASN A 137 4.75 -58.47 -11.06
C ASN A 137 5.39 -59.29 -12.21
N VAL A 138 4.56 -60.04 -12.94
CA VAL A 138 5.01 -60.88 -14.07
C VAL A 138 5.50 -60.07 -15.28
N TRP A 139 5.05 -58.82 -15.46
CA TRP A 139 5.40 -57.97 -16.60
C TRP A 139 6.58 -57.04 -16.33
N LEU A 140 7.08 -57.01 -15.09
CA LEU A 140 8.19 -56.13 -14.72
C LEU A 140 9.45 -56.43 -15.53
N THR A 141 9.69 -57.70 -15.86
CA THR A 141 10.87 -58.08 -16.64
C THR A 141 10.81 -57.48 -18.03
N GLU A 142 9.70 -57.67 -18.74
CA GLU A 142 9.50 -57.20 -20.10
C GLU A 142 9.44 -55.67 -20.17
N LEU A 143 8.75 -55.02 -19.22
CA LEU A 143 8.62 -53.56 -19.19
C LEU A 143 9.95 -52.87 -18.91
N LEU A 144 10.71 -53.36 -17.93
CA LEU A 144 11.97 -52.73 -17.54
C LEU A 144 13.12 -53.07 -18.49
N GLN A 145 13.08 -54.22 -19.19
CA GLN A 145 14.04 -54.53 -20.26
C GLN A 145 13.76 -53.78 -21.56
N SER A 146 12.52 -53.35 -21.79
CA SER A 146 12.19 -52.51 -22.95
C SER A 146 12.82 -51.13 -22.87
N GLU A 147 13.22 -50.67 -21.68
CA GLU A 147 13.91 -49.41 -21.49
C GLU A 147 15.41 -49.57 -21.78
N ALA A 148 15.99 -48.59 -22.47
CA ALA A 148 17.34 -48.70 -23.05
C ALA A 148 18.47 -48.73 -22.00
N GLU A 149 18.20 -48.33 -20.76
CA GLU A 149 19.21 -48.16 -19.71
C GLU A 149 18.79 -48.84 -18.39
N GLU A 150 19.78 -49.29 -17.63
CA GLU A 150 19.58 -49.83 -16.29
C GLU A 150 19.25 -48.68 -15.32
N HIS A 151 18.01 -48.61 -14.84
CA HIS A 151 17.56 -47.54 -13.95
C HIS A 151 17.66 -47.91 -12.47
N VAL A 152 17.92 -46.88 -11.64
CA VAL A 152 17.86 -47.00 -10.18
C VAL A 152 16.43 -46.76 -9.72
N ILE A 153 15.84 -47.72 -8.99
CA ILE A 153 14.45 -47.68 -8.54
C ILE A 153 14.40 -47.72 -7.01
N ASP A 154 13.87 -46.66 -6.41
CA ASP A 154 13.58 -46.60 -4.98
C ASP A 154 12.26 -47.30 -4.66
N SER A 155 12.37 -48.44 -3.99
CA SER A 155 11.23 -49.32 -3.69
C SER A 155 10.72 -49.11 -2.27
N TYR A 156 9.47 -48.66 -2.14
CA TYR A 156 8.77 -48.51 -0.86
C TYR A 156 8.01 -49.78 -0.43
N SER A 157 8.13 -50.85 -1.21
CA SER A 157 7.73 -52.22 -0.88
C SER A 157 8.93 -53.16 -1.03
N PRO A 158 8.91 -54.39 -0.48
CA PRO A 158 9.97 -55.36 -0.69
C PRO A 158 10.27 -55.52 -2.20
N PRO A 159 11.52 -55.32 -2.65
CA PRO A 159 11.85 -55.35 -4.07
C PRO A 159 11.52 -56.69 -4.73
N PRO A 160 10.97 -56.69 -5.96
CA PRO A 160 10.74 -57.91 -6.72
C PRO A 160 12.03 -58.39 -7.40
N ALA A 161 12.02 -59.63 -7.89
CA ALA A 161 13.08 -60.15 -8.75
C ALA A 161 12.88 -59.63 -10.19
N ALA A 162 13.21 -58.36 -10.42
CA ALA A 162 13.04 -57.67 -11.69
C ALA A 162 14.36 -57.00 -12.14
N PRO A 163 14.51 -56.68 -13.44
CA PRO A 163 15.58 -55.81 -13.93
C PRO A 163 15.55 -54.45 -13.23
N GLY A 164 16.68 -53.75 -13.14
CA GLY A 164 16.81 -52.50 -12.38
C GLY A 164 17.72 -52.66 -11.16
N VAL A 165 18.32 -51.54 -10.73
CA VAL A 165 18.97 -51.44 -9.42
C VAL A 165 17.91 -51.02 -8.39
N TRP A 166 17.27 -52.00 -7.77
CA TRP A 166 16.25 -51.78 -6.75
C TRP A 166 16.87 -51.46 -5.38
N ARG A 167 16.59 -50.26 -4.87
CA ARG A 167 17.00 -49.83 -3.52
C ARG A 167 15.80 -49.92 -2.59
N GLU A 168 15.87 -50.81 -1.61
CA GLU A 168 14.83 -50.94 -0.60
C GLU A 168 14.81 -49.70 0.31
N GLN A 169 13.66 -49.04 0.37
CA GLN A 169 13.38 -47.90 1.24
C GLN A 169 12.53 -48.35 2.43
N PRO A 170 12.42 -47.54 3.51
CA PRO A 170 11.52 -47.85 4.61
C PRO A 170 10.08 -48.04 4.11
N ALA A 171 9.53 -49.24 4.34
CA ALA A 171 8.26 -49.68 3.78
C ALA A 171 7.13 -48.70 4.11
N GLN A 172 6.43 -48.24 3.08
CA GLN A 172 5.37 -47.24 3.18
C GLN A 172 4.24 -47.58 2.22
N THR A 173 2.99 -47.44 2.67
CA THR A 173 1.83 -47.60 1.79
C THR A 173 1.71 -46.42 0.82
N LEU A 174 1.05 -46.64 -0.33
CA LEU A 174 0.72 -45.60 -1.30
C LEU A 174 0.07 -44.37 -0.64
N LEU A 175 -0.92 -44.58 0.23
CA LEU A 175 -1.64 -43.49 0.90
C LEU A 175 -0.73 -42.71 1.87
N THR A 176 0.23 -43.37 2.52
CA THR A 176 1.24 -42.69 3.35
C THR A 176 2.19 -41.84 2.50
N LEU A 177 2.64 -42.36 1.35
CA LEU A 177 3.48 -41.61 0.41
C LEU A 177 2.73 -40.39 -0.14
N ALA A 178 1.48 -40.58 -0.56
CA ALA A 178 0.60 -39.51 -1.02
C ALA A 178 0.44 -38.42 0.06
N ALA A 179 0.12 -38.80 1.30
CA ALA A 179 -0.04 -37.86 2.41
C ALA A 179 1.22 -37.03 2.69
N ARG A 180 2.41 -37.57 2.45
CA ARG A 180 3.70 -36.85 2.57
C ARG A 180 4.00 -35.96 1.37
N HIS A 181 3.29 -36.11 0.26
CA HIS A 181 3.52 -35.40 -0.99
C HIS A 181 2.26 -34.67 -1.50
N PRO A 182 1.73 -33.68 -0.75
CA PRO A 182 0.49 -32.97 -1.11
C PRO A 182 0.61 -32.16 -2.41
N ALA A 183 1.83 -31.87 -2.87
CA ALA A 183 2.06 -31.19 -4.15
C ALA A 183 1.46 -31.96 -5.35
N ALA A 184 1.35 -33.29 -5.26
CA ALA A 184 0.75 -34.14 -6.29
C ALA A 184 -0.74 -33.86 -6.50
N GLN A 185 -1.45 -33.26 -5.55
CA GLN A 185 -2.87 -32.87 -5.69
C GLN A 185 -3.09 -31.88 -6.85
N LYS A 186 -2.04 -31.14 -7.27
CA LYS A 186 -2.11 -30.23 -8.43
C LYS A 186 -2.24 -30.99 -9.75
N LEU A 187 -1.80 -32.24 -9.79
CA LEU A 187 -1.88 -33.15 -10.95
C LEU A 187 -3.27 -33.81 -10.94
N SER A 188 -4.30 -33.00 -11.19
CA SER A 188 -5.70 -33.41 -11.09
C SER A 188 -6.36 -33.54 -12.46
N LEU A 189 -7.14 -34.61 -12.63
CA LEU A 189 -8.00 -34.90 -13.77
C LEU A 189 -9.30 -34.08 -13.78
N LEU A 190 -9.63 -33.41 -12.66
CA LEU A 190 -10.84 -32.58 -12.51
C LEU A 190 -10.72 -31.26 -13.30
N GLN A 191 -10.77 -31.36 -14.63
CA GLN A 191 -10.65 -30.28 -15.59
C GLN A 191 -11.78 -30.37 -16.62
N GLY A 192 -12.02 -29.28 -17.39
CA GLY A 192 -13.04 -29.27 -18.44
C GLY A 192 -14.44 -29.56 -17.90
N GLU A 193 -15.11 -30.56 -18.47
CA GLU A 193 -16.47 -30.97 -18.06
C GLU A 193 -16.53 -31.57 -16.64
N PHE A 194 -15.42 -32.15 -16.15
CA PHE A 194 -15.30 -32.73 -14.81
C PHE A 194 -14.68 -31.75 -13.81
N ALA A 195 -14.50 -30.48 -14.19
CA ALA A 195 -14.02 -29.47 -13.27
C ALA A 195 -15.03 -29.29 -12.12
N VAL A 196 -14.58 -29.50 -10.89
CA VAL A 196 -15.41 -29.22 -9.73
C VAL A 196 -15.68 -27.73 -9.73
N ARG A 197 -16.96 -27.36 -9.88
CA ARG A 197 -17.43 -26.01 -9.59
C ARG A 197 -17.13 -25.80 -8.13
N ARG A 198 -15.97 -25.22 -7.81
CA ARG A 198 -15.67 -24.78 -6.45
C ARG A 198 -16.91 -24.00 -6.03
N ARG A 199 -17.70 -24.58 -5.13
CA ARG A 199 -18.40 -23.78 -4.14
C ARG A 199 -17.24 -23.08 -3.45
N SER A 200 -16.85 -21.95 -4.03
CA SER A 200 -16.29 -20.83 -3.29
C SER A 200 -17.20 -20.78 -2.08
N ALA A 201 -16.73 -21.39 -0.98
CA ALA A 201 -17.23 -21.07 0.33
C ALA A 201 -17.19 -19.55 0.28
N GLN A 202 -18.35 -18.90 0.13
CA GLN A 202 -18.46 -17.46 0.01
C GLN A 202 -17.56 -16.97 1.11
N ALA A 203 -16.36 -16.51 0.75
CA ALA A 203 -15.36 -16.09 1.70
C ALA A 203 -16.08 -14.94 2.36
N SER A 204 -16.66 -15.20 3.53
CA SER A 204 -17.80 -14.42 3.94
C SER A 204 -17.20 -13.04 4.11
N TRP A 205 -17.59 -12.05 3.30
CA TRP A 205 -17.03 -10.70 3.41
C TRP A 205 -17.53 -10.02 4.69
N ARG A 206 -18.21 -10.77 5.56
CA ARG A 206 -18.73 -10.36 6.86
C ARG A 206 -17.64 -9.73 7.75
N PRO A 207 -16.44 -10.32 7.97
CA PRO A 207 -15.42 -9.68 8.79
C PRO A 207 -14.86 -8.42 8.11
N ALA A 208 -14.76 -8.38 6.77
CA ALA A 208 -14.37 -7.17 6.05
C ALA A 208 -15.41 -6.04 6.19
N ARG A 209 -16.72 -6.37 6.20
CA ARG A 209 -17.80 -5.40 6.43
C ARG A 209 -17.80 -4.88 7.87
N TYR A 210 -17.57 -5.73 8.87
CA TYR A 210 -17.46 -5.30 10.26
C TYR A 210 -16.20 -4.45 10.49
N ALA A 211 -15.07 -4.79 9.87
CA ALA A 211 -13.85 -3.99 9.93
C ALA A 211 -14.04 -2.61 9.29
N ALA A 212 -14.65 -2.54 8.10
CA ALA A 212 -14.95 -1.28 7.44
C ALA A 212 -15.92 -0.40 8.25
N LEU A 213 -16.95 -1.00 8.87
CA LEU A 213 -17.88 -0.29 9.75
C LEU A 213 -17.16 0.27 11.00
N ALA A 214 -16.30 -0.53 11.64
CA ALA A 214 -15.53 -0.09 12.79
C ALA A 214 -14.58 1.07 12.44
N LEU A 215 -13.93 1.00 11.28
CA LEU A 215 -13.05 2.07 10.77
C LEU A 215 -13.84 3.36 10.49
N ALA A 216 -15.03 3.25 9.89
CA ALA A 216 -15.90 4.40 9.65
C ALA A 216 -16.39 5.05 10.96
N LEU A 217 -16.74 4.25 11.97
CA LEU A 217 -17.13 4.74 13.29
C LEU A 217 -15.97 5.44 14.01
N LEU A 218 -14.77 4.85 13.97
CA LEU A 218 -13.55 5.47 14.53
C LEU A 218 -13.22 6.79 13.84
N ALA A 219 -13.24 6.84 12.51
CA ALA A 219 -12.99 8.06 11.75
C ALA A 219 -14.03 9.14 12.06
N GLY A 220 -15.31 8.77 12.10
CA GLY A 220 -16.41 9.69 12.43
C GLY A 220 -16.30 10.25 13.86
N ALA A 221 -15.97 9.40 14.84
CA ALA A 221 -15.77 9.83 16.22
C ALA A 221 -14.59 10.82 16.33
N ASN A 222 -13.47 10.54 15.64
CA ASN A 222 -12.30 11.42 15.66
C ASN A 222 -12.61 12.80 15.07
N SER A 223 -13.30 12.85 13.93
CA SER A 223 -13.69 14.12 13.31
C SER A 223 -14.65 14.96 14.16
N VAL A 224 -15.57 14.32 14.91
CA VAL A 224 -16.49 15.04 15.81
C VAL A 224 -15.75 15.64 17.00
N LEU A 225 -14.75 14.93 17.54
CA LEU A 225 -13.91 15.45 18.63
C LEU A 225 -13.06 16.63 18.16
N ASP A 226 -12.38 16.49 17.01
CA ASP A 226 -11.57 17.56 16.42
C ASP A 226 -12.38 18.84 16.17
N HIS A 227 -13.62 18.70 15.66
CA HIS A 227 -14.47 19.85 15.38
C HIS A 227 -14.91 20.56 16.67
N ARG A 228 -15.16 19.81 17.76
CA ARG A 228 -15.51 20.39 19.06
C ARG A 228 -14.34 21.11 19.72
N ASP A 229 -13.14 20.58 19.60
CA ASP A 229 -11.95 21.21 20.17
C ASP A 229 -11.56 22.47 19.39
N LEU A 230 -11.68 22.44 18.05
CA LEU A 230 -11.53 23.64 17.21
C LEU A 230 -12.57 24.72 17.53
N ALA A 231 -13.84 24.34 17.75
CA ALA A 231 -14.89 25.28 18.13
C ALA A 231 -14.60 25.93 19.49
N ARG A 232 -14.15 25.15 20.48
CA ARG A 232 -13.75 25.67 21.81
C ARG A 232 -12.58 26.64 21.72
N GLN A 233 -11.57 26.34 20.89
CA GLN A 233 -10.44 27.24 20.68
C GLN A 233 -10.86 28.55 20.00
N ALA A 234 -11.76 28.48 19.02
CA ALA A 234 -12.31 29.67 18.36
C ALA A 234 -13.10 30.56 19.33
N GLU A 235 -13.95 29.96 20.18
CA GLU A 235 -14.70 30.69 21.20
C GLU A 235 -13.78 31.35 22.24
N ALA A 236 -12.77 30.61 22.74
CA ALA A 236 -11.79 31.16 23.69
C ALA A 236 -10.99 32.33 23.08
N ALA A 237 -10.57 32.21 21.82
CA ALA A 237 -9.87 33.29 21.12
C ALA A 237 -10.75 34.53 20.89
N GLN A 238 -12.05 34.32 20.62
CA GLN A 238 -13.01 35.40 20.44
C GLN A 238 -13.31 36.11 21.78
N GLN A 239 -13.41 35.37 22.87
CA GLN A 239 -13.56 35.93 24.23
C GLN A 239 -12.33 36.73 24.65
N ALA A 240 -11.11 36.21 24.42
CA ALA A 240 -9.87 36.93 24.70
C ALA A 240 -9.78 38.25 23.90
N SER A 241 -10.18 38.22 22.62
CA SER A 241 -10.22 39.41 21.77
C SER A 241 -11.23 40.46 22.26
N ARG A 242 -12.42 40.03 22.70
CA ARG A 242 -13.45 40.92 23.28
C ARG A 242 -13.01 41.52 24.62
N ALA A 243 -12.41 40.72 25.49
CA ALA A 243 -11.87 41.17 26.77
C ALA A 243 -10.75 42.19 26.58
N PHE A 244 -9.85 41.97 25.60
CA PHE A 244 -8.83 42.94 25.24
C PHE A 244 -9.45 44.25 24.75
N TYR A 245 -10.44 44.20 23.85
CA TYR A 245 -11.11 45.40 23.32
C TYR A 245 -11.83 46.22 24.41
N HIS A 246 -12.54 45.57 25.33
CA HIS A 246 -13.24 46.25 26.44
C HIS A 246 -12.29 46.94 27.43
N ARG A 247 -11.04 46.48 27.56
CA ARG A 247 -10.06 47.07 28.47
C ARG A 247 -9.55 48.43 27.99
N TRP A 248 -9.59 48.69 26.69
CA TRP A 248 -9.09 49.93 26.08
C TRP A 248 -10.22 50.93 25.71
N PHE A 249 -11.47 50.48 25.54
CA PHE A 249 -12.60 51.33 25.16
C PHE A 249 -13.85 51.08 26.07
N PRO A 250 -13.96 51.77 27.22
CA PRO A 250 -15.03 51.54 28.20
C PRO A 250 -16.41 52.08 27.81
N THR A 251 -16.52 52.87 26.73
CA THR A 251 -17.71 53.71 26.45
C THR A 251 -18.64 53.20 25.35
N GLU A 252 -18.37 52.06 24.70
CA GLU A 252 -19.20 51.53 23.61
C GLU A 252 -19.82 50.15 23.93
N LYS A 253 -21.16 50.07 23.79
CA LYS A 253 -22.00 48.95 24.26
C LYS A 253 -22.21 47.79 23.26
N LYS A 254 -21.65 47.79 22.05
CA LYS A 254 -21.84 46.68 21.09
C LYS A 254 -20.62 46.43 20.19
N VAL A 255 -19.89 45.35 20.48
CA VAL A 255 -18.70 44.91 19.75
C VAL A 255 -19.04 43.68 18.90
N ILE A 256 -19.21 43.85 17.59
CA ILE A 256 -19.53 42.75 16.66
C ILE A 256 -18.27 42.24 15.94
N ASN A 257 -17.22 43.06 15.77
CA ASN A 257 -15.91 42.63 15.27
C ASN A 257 -14.76 43.58 15.73
N PRO A 258 -14.01 43.24 16.80
CA PRO A 258 -13.07 44.15 17.43
C PRO A 258 -11.86 44.52 16.54
N ARG A 259 -11.41 43.62 15.64
CA ARG A 259 -10.27 43.91 14.74
C ARG A 259 -10.59 44.99 13.70
N LEU A 260 -11.78 44.93 13.09
CA LEU A 260 -12.20 45.90 12.09
C LEU A 260 -12.44 47.28 12.71
N GLN A 261 -13.05 47.33 13.91
CA GLN A 261 -13.31 48.59 14.60
C GLN A 261 -12.03 49.27 15.08
N MET A 262 -11.03 48.49 15.54
CA MET A 262 -9.74 49.05 15.95
C MET A 262 -8.93 49.60 14.76
N GLN A 263 -8.99 48.94 13.60
CA GLN A 263 -8.40 49.47 12.36
C GLN A 263 -9.11 50.75 11.91
N GLN A 264 -10.44 50.82 12.01
CA GLN A 264 -11.20 52.03 11.70
C GLN A 264 -10.84 53.17 12.65
N HIS A 265 -10.71 52.92 13.96
CA HIS A 265 -10.30 53.92 14.95
C HIS A 265 -8.88 54.45 14.70
N LEU A 266 -7.94 53.57 14.35
CA LEU A 266 -6.60 53.98 13.96
C LEU A 266 -6.63 54.82 12.67
N GLN A 267 -7.46 54.46 11.70
CA GLN A 267 -7.63 55.23 10.46
C GLN A 267 -8.30 56.59 10.68
N THR A 268 -9.27 56.71 11.60
CA THR A 268 -9.85 58.02 11.95
C THR A 268 -8.87 58.89 12.74
N LEU A 269 -8.12 58.32 13.68
CA LEU A 269 -7.05 59.05 14.37
C LEU A 269 -5.95 59.50 13.40
N THR A 270 -5.63 58.70 12.38
CA THR A 270 -4.67 59.06 11.33
C THR A 270 -5.23 60.12 10.38
N ARG A 271 -6.52 60.06 10.03
CA ARG A 271 -7.19 61.09 9.20
C ARG A 271 -7.39 62.42 9.94
N GLN A 272 -7.61 62.42 11.24
CA GLN A 272 -7.61 63.65 12.06
C GLN A 272 -6.19 64.19 12.25
N ALA A 273 -5.16 63.34 12.30
CA ALA A 273 -3.77 63.76 12.29
C ALA A 273 -3.28 64.28 10.91
N GLN A 274 -3.94 63.93 9.81
CA GLN A 274 -3.62 64.39 8.45
C GLN A 274 -3.96 65.88 8.18
N HIS A 275 -4.52 66.61 9.14
CA HIS A 275 -4.67 68.07 9.07
C HIS A 275 -3.70 68.82 10.00
N ALA A 276 -2.70 68.14 10.57
CA ALA A 276 -1.64 68.79 11.34
C ALA A 276 -0.35 68.90 10.51
N PRO A 277 0.08 70.10 10.07
CA PRO A 277 1.35 70.33 9.35
C PRO A 277 2.61 69.94 10.15
N LEU A 278 2.46 69.37 11.34
CA LEU A 278 3.50 68.99 12.28
C LEU A 278 4.16 67.64 11.91
N VAL A 279 3.39 66.66 11.40
CA VAL A 279 3.91 65.32 11.07
C VAL A 279 4.81 65.34 9.83
N ASP A 280 4.46 66.13 8.81
CA ASP A 280 5.30 66.34 7.63
C ASP A 280 6.55 67.18 7.93
N ARG A 281 6.47 68.10 8.89
CA ARG A 281 7.63 68.89 9.33
C ARG A 281 8.60 68.08 10.18
N LEU A 282 8.09 67.21 11.06
CA LEU A 282 8.92 66.30 11.86
C LEU A 282 9.69 65.30 10.99
N SER A 283 9.07 64.76 9.94
CA SER A 283 9.75 63.84 9.02
C SER A 283 10.84 64.54 8.21
N ALA A 284 10.62 65.77 7.75
CA ALA A 284 11.65 66.58 7.09
C ALA A 284 12.81 66.94 8.03
N LEU A 285 12.53 67.32 9.28
CA LEU A 285 13.54 67.63 10.30
C LEU A 285 14.36 66.39 10.70
N GLN A 286 13.71 65.23 10.78
CA GLN A 286 14.37 63.95 11.09
C GLN A 286 15.37 63.55 9.99
N ASN A 287 15.05 63.79 8.72
CA ASN A 287 15.99 63.55 7.61
C ASN A 287 17.22 64.46 7.69
N ILE A 288 17.03 65.77 7.94
CA ILE A 288 18.15 66.74 8.01
C ILE A 288 19.06 66.46 9.23
N LEU A 289 18.49 66.05 10.37
CA LEU A 289 19.24 65.65 11.57
C LEU A 289 20.02 64.35 11.37
N SER A 290 19.49 63.41 10.58
CA SER A 290 20.15 62.13 10.30
C SER A 290 21.36 62.29 9.38
N GLU A 291 21.38 63.33 8.53
CA GLU A 291 22.45 63.60 7.56
C GLU A 291 23.57 64.53 8.08
N THR A 292 23.47 65.01 9.32
CA THR A 292 24.46 65.91 9.94
C THR A 292 24.97 65.34 11.28
N PRO A 293 25.95 64.42 11.25
CA PRO A 293 26.53 63.86 12.47
C PRO A 293 27.32 64.93 13.24
N GLY A 294 27.00 65.13 14.53
CA GLY A 294 27.63 66.14 15.39
C GLY A 294 26.68 67.17 15.99
N ILE A 295 25.37 67.02 15.77
CA ILE A 295 24.31 67.82 16.36
C ILE A 295 23.39 66.94 17.19
N ARG A 296 23.14 67.31 18.45
CA ARG A 296 22.18 66.66 19.34
C ARG A 296 21.01 67.59 19.61
N LEU A 297 19.81 67.14 19.25
CA LEU A 297 18.57 67.80 19.61
C LEU A 297 18.20 67.43 21.06
N ARG A 298 18.02 68.43 21.92
CA ARG A 298 17.66 68.20 23.34
C ARG A 298 16.17 68.34 23.59
N ALA A 299 15.56 69.37 23.02
CA ALA A 299 14.14 69.63 23.14
C ALA A 299 13.60 70.19 21.83
N LEU A 300 12.34 69.84 21.56
CA LEU A 300 11.56 70.37 20.46
C LEU A 300 10.24 70.85 21.04
N SER A 301 9.98 72.14 20.92
CA SER A 301 8.71 72.75 21.27
C SER A 301 8.07 73.32 20.01
N TRP A 302 6.76 73.10 19.88
CA TRP A 302 5.96 73.63 18.80
C TRP A 302 4.93 74.60 19.36
N ASP A 303 4.93 75.82 18.84
CA ASP A 303 3.89 76.80 19.11
C ASP A 303 2.90 76.83 17.94
N ALA A 304 1.71 76.29 18.20
CA ALA A 304 0.61 76.19 17.25
C ALA A 304 0.07 77.56 16.79
N ALA A 305 0.13 78.57 17.67
CA ALA A 305 -0.46 79.87 17.40
C ALA A 305 0.43 80.74 16.49
N GLY A 306 1.75 80.58 16.60
CA GLY A 306 2.74 81.33 15.80
C GLY A 306 3.33 80.56 14.61
N ASN A 307 3.00 79.28 14.45
CA ASN A 307 3.58 78.38 13.45
C ASN A 307 5.12 78.29 13.53
N ARG A 308 5.69 78.45 14.72
CA ARG A 308 7.13 78.46 14.98
C ARG A 308 7.58 77.15 15.59
N LEU A 309 8.73 76.67 15.15
CA LEU A 309 9.35 75.48 15.72
C LEU A 309 10.64 75.90 16.42
N GLN A 310 10.68 75.72 17.74
CA GLN A 310 11.83 76.05 18.57
C GLN A 310 12.62 74.77 18.85
N LEU A 311 13.91 74.82 18.54
CA LEU A 311 14.84 73.72 18.73
C LEU A 311 15.93 74.13 19.69
N ASP A 312 16.12 73.34 20.73
CA ASP A 312 17.29 73.44 21.59
C ASP A 312 18.34 72.47 21.09
N ILE A 313 19.43 73.03 20.55
CA ILE A 313 20.45 72.27 19.84
C ILE A 313 21.79 72.39 20.55
N ALA A 314 22.47 71.24 20.71
CA ALA A 314 23.86 71.17 21.11
C ALA A 314 24.72 70.70 19.92
N ALA A 315 25.65 71.53 19.47
CA ALA A 315 26.55 71.23 18.36
C ALA A 315 27.99 71.09 18.86
N VAL A 316 28.72 70.09 18.34
CA VAL A 316 30.11 69.80 18.77
C VAL A 316 31.11 70.86 18.24
N SER A 317 30.76 71.63 17.20
CA SER A 317 31.59 72.74 16.69
C SER A 317 30.75 73.82 16.00
N SER A 318 31.29 75.04 15.88
CA SER A 318 30.69 76.15 15.10
C SER A 318 30.44 75.78 13.64
N ARG A 319 31.33 75.01 13.01
CA ARG A 319 31.17 74.54 11.63
C ARG A 319 29.97 73.59 11.45
N ALA A 320 29.70 72.72 12.42
CA ALA A 320 28.57 71.79 12.34
C ALA A 320 27.24 72.55 12.40
N LEU A 321 27.16 73.57 13.25
CA LEU A 321 26.00 74.44 13.33
C LEU A 321 25.78 75.25 12.05
N GLU A 322 26.83 75.82 11.46
CA GLU A 322 26.74 76.55 10.17
C GLU A 322 26.28 75.65 9.01
N GLN A 323 26.72 74.39 8.99
CA GLN A 323 26.25 73.42 7.99
C GLN A 323 24.76 73.08 8.15
N PHE A 324 24.28 73.00 9.40
CA PHE A 324 22.86 72.78 9.68
C PHE A 324 22.01 73.99 9.31
N THR A 325 22.45 75.21 9.64
CA THR A 325 21.72 76.42 9.26
C THR A 325 21.69 76.62 7.74
N GLN A 326 22.79 76.39 7.02
CA GLN A 326 22.81 76.46 5.54
C GLN A 326 21.90 75.42 4.88
N ARG A 327 21.79 74.21 5.43
CA ARG A 327 20.91 73.17 4.88
C ARG A 327 19.45 73.35 5.25
N ALA A 328 19.15 74.03 6.36
CA ALA A 328 17.80 74.37 6.76
C ALA A 328 17.26 75.62 6.04
N GLN A 329 18.13 76.55 5.62
CA GLN A 329 17.77 77.79 4.89
C GLN A 329 16.86 77.63 3.64
N PRO A 330 16.97 76.57 2.81
CA PRO A 330 16.14 76.42 1.61
C PRO A 330 14.66 76.14 1.90
N ARG A 331 14.32 75.70 3.12
CA ARG A 331 12.96 75.27 3.51
C ARG A 331 12.43 76.02 4.73
N PHE A 332 13.32 76.55 5.56
CA PHE A 332 13.00 77.28 6.79
C PHE A 332 13.87 78.52 6.93
N ARG A 333 13.25 79.64 7.33
CA ARG A 333 13.93 80.84 7.77
C ARG A 333 14.44 80.61 9.20
N VAL A 334 15.75 80.38 9.31
CA VAL A 334 16.41 80.11 10.59
C VAL A 334 16.79 81.42 11.27
N ARG A 335 16.27 81.66 12.48
CA ARG A 335 16.74 82.74 13.37
C ARG A 335 17.53 82.14 14.51
N PRO A 336 18.85 82.40 14.61
CA PRO A 336 19.62 82.05 15.80
C PRO A 336 19.14 82.92 16.97
N GLY A 337 18.75 82.27 18.06
CA GLY A 337 18.52 82.91 19.35
C GLY A 337 19.82 83.00 20.16
N ASP A 338 19.70 83.06 21.48
CA ASP A 338 20.86 83.13 22.36
C ASP A 338 21.75 81.90 22.20
N MET A 339 23.05 82.14 21.99
CA MET A 339 24.07 81.12 21.80
C MET A 339 25.13 81.23 22.90
N ILE A 340 25.38 80.13 23.61
CA ILE A 340 26.34 80.08 24.71
C ILE A 340 27.46 79.11 24.32
N THR A 341 28.68 79.63 24.21
CA THR A 341 29.88 78.83 23.93
C THR A 341 30.36 78.14 25.21
N LYS A 342 30.40 76.81 25.22
CA LYS A 342 30.96 76.00 26.30
C LYS A 342 32.27 75.32 25.84
N PRO A 343 33.13 74.87 26.76
CA PRO A 343 34.41 74.24 26.39
C PRO A 343 34.27 72.95 25.56
N ASP A 344 33.10 72.32 25.52
CA ASP A 344 32.81 71.05 24.82
C ASP A 344 31.88 71.20 23.60
N GLY A 345 31.62 72.45 23.15
CA GLY A 345 30.78 72.75 21.99
C GLY A 345 29.93 74.00 22.13
N ILE A 346 29.04 74.24 21.17
CA ILE A 346 28.11 75.37 21.15
C ILE A 346 26.70 74.87 21.47
N GLU A 347 26.10 75.45 22.50
CA GLU A 347 24.69 75.26 22.82
C GLU A 347 23.93 76.52 22.42
N GLY A 348 22.83 76.37 21.70
CA GLY A 348 22.03 77.51 21.27
C GLY A 348 20.61 77.14 20.94
N GLN A 349 19.74 78.13 21.05
CA GLN A 349 18.35 78.00 20.65
C GLN A 349 18.17 78.48 19.21
N LEU A 350 17.51 77.67 18.40
CA LEU A 350 17.19 78.00 17.01
C LEU A 350 15.68 78.05 16.83
N THR A 351 15.18 79.17 16.32
CA THR A 351 13.78 79.28 15.91
C THR A 351 13.70 79.14 14.40
N LEU A 352 12.98 78.11 13.95
CA LEU A 352 12.65 77.92 12.54
C LEU A 352 11.26 78.49 12.27
N GLU A 353 11.19 79.44 11.35
CA GLU A 353 9.95 79.93 10.72
C GLU A 353 9.90 79.42 9.28
N GLU A 354 8.74 79.13 8.71
CA GLU A 354 8.66 78.72 7.29
C GLU A 354 8.92 79.93 6.38
N ASN A 355 9.61 79.69 5.26
CA ASN A 355 9.83 80.73 4.26
C ASN A 355 8.62 80.71 3.31
N ASP A 356 7.69 81.65 3.47
CA ASP A 356 6.58 81.83 2.54
C ASP A 356 7.14 82.29 1.19
N GLY A 357 7.29 81.35 0.27
CA GLY A 357 7.56 81.58 -1.16
C GLY A 357 6.30 81.43 -1.97
#